data_AF-A0A2Z4WEQ3-F1
#
_entry.id   AF-A0A2Z4WEQ3-F1
#
_cell.length_a   1.000
_cell.length_b   1.000
_cell.length_c   1.000
_cell.angle_alpha   90.00
_cell.angle_beta   90.00
_cell.angle_gamma   90.00
#
_symmetry.space_group_name_H-M   'P 1'
#
loop_
_entity.id
_entity.type
_entity.pdbx_description
1 polymer ?
#
loop_
_entity_poly.entity_id
_entity_poly.type
_entity_poly.pdbx_seq_one_letter_code
_entity_poly.pdbx_strand_id
1 'polypeptide(L)'
;MKFNKLDFILYIKNDNLNRILYVIASLIILIPISIVLITDVPFSSSFSKIAIGIALFFVIIGQILTLLKKKHGDKSIAVDIGIIIGILIVLISHILK
;
A
#
# COMPACT_ATOMS: atom_id res chain seq x y z
N MET A 1 19.38 -22.42 -9.99
CA MET A 1 18.42 -22.18 -8.90
C MET A 1 17.16 -22.98 -9.20
N LYS A 2 16.92 -24.10 -8.50
CA LYS A 2 15.73 -24.96 -8.71
C LYS A 2 14.53 -24.26 -8.08
N PHE A 3 13.58 -23.80 -8.90
CA PHE A 3 12.30 -23.27 -8.39
C PHE A 3 11.51 -24.43 -7.78
N ASN A 4 11.25 -24.38 -6.49
CA ASN A 4 10.40 -25.38 -5.84
C ASN A 4 8.93 -25.09 -6.18
N LYS A 5 8.11 -26.14 -6.21
CA LYS A 5 6.66 -26.03 -6.46
C LYS A 5 5.98 -25.06 -5.48
N LEU A 6 6.52 -24.98 -4.26
CA LEU A 6 6.10 -24.05 -3.22
C LEU A 6 6.36 -22.58 -3.57
N ASP A 7 7.51 -22.27 -4.18
CA ASP A 7 7.87 -20.91 -4.59
C ASP A 7 6.93 -20.39 -5.68
N PHE A 8 6.50 -21.27 -6.59
CA PHE A 8 5.58 -20.93 -7.67
C PHE A 8 4.15 -20.69 -7.14
N ILE A 9 3.68 -21.51 -6.20
CA ILE A 9 2.39 -21.32 -5.53
C ILE A 9 2.40 -20.03 -4.71
N LEU A 10 3.48 -19.75 -3.98
CA LEU A 10 3.66 -18.49 -3.28
C LEU A 10 3.66 -17.33 -4.28
N TYR A 11 4.39 -17.41 -5.39
CA TYR A 11 4.43 -16.34 -6.38
C TYR A 11 3.04 -15.97 -6.94
N ILE A 12 2.24 -16.97 -7.33
CA ILE A 12 0.86 -16.79 -7.86
C ILE A 12 -0.07 -16.26 -6.77
N LYS A 13 -0.08 -16.87 -5.59
CA LYS A 13 -1.00 -16.48 -4.52
C LYS A 13 -0.72 -15.07 -3.99
N ASN A 14 0.55 -14.70 -4.00
CA ASN A 14 1.03 -13.40 -3.51
C ASN A 14 0.82 -12.28 -4.56
N ASP A 15 0.47 -12.59 -5.82
CA ASP A 15 0.12 -11.56 -6.83
C ASP A 15 -1.31 -11.08 -6.66
N ASN A 16 -2.22 -12.03 -6.49
CA ASN A 16 -3.60 -11.76 -6.11
C ASN A 16 -3.66 -11.02 -4.76
N LEU A 17 -2.83 -11.42 -3.79
CA LEU A 17 -2.78 -10.78 -2.47
C LEU A 17 -2.36 -9.30 -2.58
N ASN A 18 -1.37 -9.01 -3.41
CA ASN A 18 -0.91 -7.64 -3.61
C ASN A 18 -1.99 -6.75 -4.26
N ARG A 19 -2.66 -7.26 -5.31
CA ARG A 19 -3.81 -6.56 -5.91
C ARG A 19 -4.94 -6.32 -4.91
N ILE A 20 -5.25 -7.31 -4.07
CA ILE A 20 -6.26 -7.18 -3.02
C ILE A 20 -5.87 -6.07 -2.03
N LEU A 21 -4.61 -6.02 -1.59
CA LEU A 21 -4.10 -4.97 -0.68
C LEU A 21 -4.27 -3.57 -1.28
N TYR A 22 -3.95 -3.38 -2.56
CA TYR A 22 -4.15 -2.09 -3.23
C TYR A 22 -5.63 -1.71 -3.38
N VAL A 23 -6.50 -2.67 -3.71
CA VAL A 23 -7.95 -2.44 -3.79
C VAL A 23 -8.50 -2.05 -2.42
N ILE A 24 -8.11 -2.75 -1.35
CA ILE A 24 -8.51 -2.42 0.03
C ILE A 24 -8.03 -1.01 0.40
N ALA A 25 -6.76 -0.68 0.14
CA ALA A 25 -6.22 0.66 0.41
C ALA A 25 -7.00 1.76 -0.34
N SER A 26 -7.33 1.52 -1.60
CA SER A 26 -8.13 2.44 -2.42
C SER A 26 -9.53 2.63 -1.84
N LEU A 27 -10.21 1.55 -1.44
CA LEU A 27 -11.54 1.61 -0.82
C LEU A 27 -11.52 2.40 0.50
N ILE A 28 -10.49 2.18 1.33
CA ILE A 28 -10.34 2.90 2.62
C ILE A 28 -10.23 4.41 2.41
N ILE A 29 -9.69 4.87 1.27
CA ILE A 29 -9.59 6.30 0.93
C ILE A 29 -10.85 6.80 0.23
N LEU A 30 -11.33 6.07 -0.78
CA LEU A 30 -12.43 6.51 -1.64
C LEU A 30 -13.78 6.53 -0.90
N ILE A 31 -14.03 5.60 0.02
CA ILE A 31 -15.29 5.55 0.77
C ILE A 31 -15.46 6.81 1.64
N PRO A 32 -14.51 7.18 2.53
CA PRO A 32 -14.61 8.42 3.29
C PRO A 32 -14.72 9.67 2.42
N ILE A 33 -13.95 9.75 1.32
CA ILE A 33 -14.05 10.88 0.38
C ILE A 33 -15.45 10.99 -0.20
N SER A 34 -16.01 9.87 -0.65
CA SER A 34 -17.36 9.83 -1.24
C SER A 34 -18.43 10.25 -0.23
N ILE A 35 -18.30 9.81 1.03
CA ILE A 35 -19.23 10.22 2.10
C ILE A 35 -19.17 11.72 2.29
N VAL A 36 -17.97 12.30 2.46
CA VAL A 36 -17.81 13.76 2.63
C VAL A 36 -18.39 14.53 1.45
N LEU A 37 -18.18 14.05 0.21
CA LEU A 37 -18.72 14.69 -0.99
C LEU A 37 -20.26 14.64 -1.09
N ILE A 38 -20.89 13.58 -0.58
CA ILE A 38 -22.35 13.40 -0.67
C ILE A 38 -23.06 14.09 0.49
N THR A 39 -22.53 13.97 1.71
CA THR A 39 -23.19 14.45 2.91
C THR A 39 -22.81 15.88 3.28
N ASP A 40 -21.71 16.39 2.71
CA ASP A 40 -21.08 17.67 3.08
C ASP A 40 -20.73 17.74 4.59
N VAL A 41 -20.68 16.57 5.25
CA VAL A 41 -20.29 16.43 6.65
C VAL A 41 -18.85 15.96 6.70
N PRO A 42 -17.91 16.82 7.16
CA PRO A 42 -16.52 16.42 7.28
C PRO A 42 -16.36 15.39 8.41
N PHE A 43 -15.49 14.41 8.20
CA PHE A 43 -15.05 13.53 9.27
C PHE A 43 -14.18 14.29 10.28
N SER A 44 -14.12 13.79 11.51
CA SER A 44 -13.22 14.34 12.53
C SER A 44 -11.76 14.25 12.07
N SER A 45 -10.94 15.18 12.56
CA SER A 45 -9.50 15.21 12.26
C SER A 45 -8.82 13.90 12.68
N SER A 46 -9.18 13.36 13.85
CA SER A 46 -8.65 12.08 14.34
C SER A 46 -9.02 10.90 13.43
N PHE A 47 -10.28 10.82 12.98
CA PHE A 47 -10.70 9.74 12.08
C PHE A 47 -9.98 9.82 10.74
N SER A 48 -9.88 11.03 10.17
CA SER A 48 -9.18 11.26 8.90
C SER A 48 -7.71 10.86 8.98
N LYS A 49 -7.03 11.23 10.08
CA LYS A 49 -5.63 10.83 10.32
C LYS A 49 -5.46 9.31 10.40
N ILE A 50 -6.34 8.63 11.13
CA ILE A 50 -6.31 7.17 11.26
C ILE A 50 -6.57 6.48 9.92
N ALA A 51 -7.59 6.91 9.18
CA ALA A 51 -7.96 6.32 7.89
C ALA A 51 -6.83 6.46 6.85
N ILE A 52 -6.23 7.66 6.75
CA ILE A 52 -5.09 7.90 5.87
C ILE A 52 -3.88 7.06 6.29
N GLY A 53 -3.58 7.00 7.59
CA GLY A 53 -2.49 6.18 8.13
C GLY A 53 -2.63 4.69 7.79
N ILE A 54 -3.84 4.13 7.97
CA ILE A 54 -4.13 2.73 7.62
C ILE A 54 -3.98 2.50 6.11
N ALA A 55 -4.48 3.41 5.27
CA ALA A 55 -4.35 3.27 3.83
C ALA A 55 -2.88 3.30 3.37
N LEU A 56 -2.08 4.23 3.88
CA LEU A 56 -0.64 4.30 3.60
C LEU A 56 0.08 3.04 4.08
N PHE A 57 -0.29 2.49 5.24
CA PHE A 57 0.26 1.24 5.74
C PHE A 57 0.00 0.06 4.80
N PHE A 58 -1.24 -0.08 4.29
CA PHE A 58 -1.56 -1.10 3.30
C PHE A 58 -0.77 -0.95 2.00
N VAL A 59 -0.57 0.29 1.52
CA VAL A 59 0.24 0.55 0.32
C VAL A 59 1.70 0.15 0.54
N ILE A 60 2.28 0.47 1.72
CA ILE A 60 3.65 0.08 2.07
C ILE A 60 3.79 -1.45 2.08
N ILE A 61 2.85 -2.17 2.70
CA ILE A 61 2.88 -3.65 2.72
C ILE A 61 2.81 -4.22 1.30
N GLY A 62 1.92 -3.70 0.46
CA GLY A 62 1.82 -4.12 -0.94
C GLY A 62 3.13 -3.91 -1.70
N GLN A 63 3.76 -2.75 -1.54
CA GLN A 63 5.06 -2.49 -2.15
C GLN A 63 6.17 -3.41 -1.64
N ILE A 64 6.24 -3.67 -0.33
CA ILE A 64 7.24 -4.59 0.25
C ILE A 64 7.06 -6.00 -0.32
N LEU A 65 5.82 -6.49 -0.44
CA LEU A 65 5.54 -7.79 -1.06
C LEU A 65 5.94 -7.83 -2.54
N THR A 66 5.81 -6.70 -3.24
CA THR A 66 6.27 -6.57 -4.64
C THR A 66 7.79 -6.66 -4.72
N LEU A 67 8.50 -5.96 -3.83
CA LEU A 67 9.96 -5.97 -3.78
C LEU A 67 10.52 -7.37 -3.47
N LEU A 68 9.90 -8.10 -2.53
CA LEU A 68 10.31 -9.47 -2.19
C LEU A 68 10.18 -10.45 -3.37
N LYS A 69 9.32 -10.14 -4.36
CA LYS A 69 9.19 -10.94 -5.58
C LYS A 69 10.22 -10.62 -6.65
N LYS A 70 10.80 -9.41 -6.64
CA LYS A 70 11.74 -8.99 -7.67
C LYS A 70 13.06 -9.72 -7.48
N LYS A 71 13.61 -10.26 -8.57
CA LYS A 71 14.92 -10.91 -8.55
C LYS A 71 16.01 -9.85 -8.50
N HIS A 72 17.12 -10.18 -7.83
CA HIS A 72 18.30 -9.34 -7.79
C HIS A 72 18.78 -8.99 -9.21
N GLY A 73 18.88 -7.69 -9.52
CA GLY A 73 19.26 -7.17 -10.84
C GLY A 73 18.12 -6.50 -11.62
N ASP A 74 16.88 -6.55 -11.13
CA ASP A 74 15.76 -5.84 -11.75
C ASP A 74 15.88 -4.32 -11.50
N LYS A 75 16.06 -3.53 -12.57
CA LYS A 75 16.26 -2.06 -12.49
C LYS A 75 15.10 -1.33 -11.80
N SER A 76 13.93 -1.96 -11.79
CA SER A 76 12.72 -1.42 -11.18
C SER A 76 12.72 -1.46 -9.64
N ILE A 77 13.66 -2.17 -8.99
CA ILE A 77 13.81 -2.20 -7.53
C ILE A 77 14.15 -0.82 -6.97
N ALA A 78 15.03 -0.06 -7.64
CA ALA A 78 15.43 1.27 -7.18
C ALA A 78 14.23 2.26 -7.18
N VAL A 79 13.37 2.15 -8.18
CA VAL A 79 12.14 2.96 -8.29
C VAL A 79 11.16 2.61 -7.17
N ASP A 80 10.91 1.32 -6.94
CA ASP A 80 10.01 0.88 -5.86
C ASP A 80 10.50 1.31 -4.48
N ILE A 81 11.81 1.20 -4.21
CA ILE A 81 12.41 1.69 -2.96
C ILE A 81 12.20 3.20 -2.83
N GLY A 82 12.39 3.97 -3.90
CA GLY A 82 12.11 5.40 -3.93
C GLY A 82 10.64 5.72 -3.61
N ILE A 83 9.70 4.94 -4.14
CA ILE A 83 8.26 5.07 -3.85
C ILE A 83 7.99 4.80 -2.37
N ILE A 84 8.57 3.73 -1.80
CA ILE A 84 8.40 3.42 -0.37
C ILE A 84 8.94 4.54 0.51
N ILE A 85 10.12 5.08 0.19
CA ILE A 85 10.73 6.20 0.93
C ILE A 85 9.83 7.44 0.84
N GLY A 86 9.33 7.78 -0.34
CA GLY A 86 8.41 8.90 -0.53
C GLY A 86 7.14 8.76 0.32
N ILE A 87 6.54 7.57 0.33
CA ILE A 87 5.36 7.26 1.13
C ILE A 87 5.67 7.34 2.63
N LEU A 88 6.83 6.86 3.07
CA LEU A 88 7.29 6.97 4.46
C LEU A 88 7.44 8.43 4.90
N ILE A 89 8.00 9.30 4.05
CA ILE A 89 8.12 10.73 4.35
C ILE A 89 6.74 11.36 4.52
N VAL A 90 5.79 11.04 3.63
CA VAL A 90 4.40 11.51 3.74
C VAL A 90 3.75 11.02 5.02
N LEU A 91 3.92 9.74 5.37
CA LEU A 91 3.39 9.15 6.60
C LEU A 91 3.95 9.85 7.85
N ILE A 92 5.26 10.04 7.92
CA ILE A 92 5.94 10.71 9.03
C ILE A 92 5.45 12.16 9.16
N SER A 93 5.37 12.89 8.04
CA SER A 93 4.87 14.27 8.04
C SER A 93 3.40 14.36 8.44
N HIS A 94 2.60 13.37 8.07
CA HIS A 94 1.18 13.31 8.42
C HIS A 94 0.94 13.00 9.91
N ILE A 95 1.81 12.18 10.53
CA ILE A 95 1.72 11.84 11.96
C ILE A 95 2.25 12.97 12.85
N LEU A 96 3.33 13.66 12.43
CA LEU A 96 3.96 14.73 13.21
C LEU A 96 3.18 16.05 13.23
N LYS A 97 2.21 16.21 12.31
CA LYS A 97 1.39 17.42 12.14
C LYS A 97 -0.04 17.16 12.64
#